data_AF-A0A0D7PJI1-F1
#
_entry.id   AF-A0A0D7PJI1-F1
#
_cell.length_a   1.000
_cell.length_b   1.000
_cell.length_c   1.000
_cell.angle_alpha   90.00
_cell.angle_beta   90.00
_cell.angle_gamma   90.00
#
_symmetry.space_group_name_H-M   'P 1'
#
loop_
_entity.id
_entity.type
_entity.pdbx_description
1 polymer ?
#
loop_
_entity_poly.entity_id
_entity_poly.type
_entity_poly.pdbx_seq_one_letter_code
_entity_poly.pdbx_strand_id
1 'polypeptide(L)' 'MNTLPVDRALRIYGTLADRPETKGARERLSRHLMKIYIEGESDEHRLTVHGLSYLRKLDQELDSRS' A
#
# COMPACT_ATOMS: atom_id res chain seq x y z
N MET A 1 -0.60 -1.45 -19.59
CA MET A 1 -1.70 -1.34 -18.59
C MET A 1 -1.20 -0.46 -17.45
N ASN A 2 -1.66 0.79 -17.35
CA ASN A 2 -1.34 1.68 -16.23
C ASN A 2 -2.20 1.26 -15.03
N THR A 3 -1.69 0.33 -14.23
CA THR A 3 -2.30 -0.06 -12.97
C THR A 3 -2.04 1.02 -11.94
N LEU A 4 -3.09 1.52 -11.28
CA LEU A 4 -2.97 2.51 -10.21
C LEU A 4 -1.92 2.07 -9.17
N PRO A 5 -1.13 3.01 -8.60
CA PRO A 5 -0.12 2.68 -7.59
C PRO A 5 -0.66 1.85 -6.41
N VAL A 6 -1.93 2.05 -6.05
CA VAL A 6 -2.65 1.27 -5.03
C VAL A 6 -2.73 -0.21 -5.41
N ASP A 7 -3.30 -0.52 -6.58
CA ASP A 7 -3.46 -1.91 -7.06
C ASP A 7 -2.10 -2.57 -7.31
N ARG A 8 -1.12 -1.82 -7.82
CA ARG A 8 0.24 -2.31 -8.01
C ARG A 8 0.89 -2.68 -6.67
N ALA A 9 0.81 -1.81 -5.67
CA ALA A 9 1.38 -2.07 -4.35
C ALA A 9 0.71 -3.26 -3.65
N LEU A 10 -0.63 -3.37 -3.70
CA LEU A 10 -1.36 -4.51 -3.12
C LEU A 10 -0.96 -5.82 -3.77
N ARG A 11 -0.86 -5.87 -5.10
CA ARG A 11 -0.50 -7.09 -5.83
C ARG A 11 0.92 -7.54 -5.51
N ILE A 12 1.88 -6.61 -5.50
CA ILE A 12 3.28 -6.89 -5.18
C ILE A 12 3.38 -7.38 -3.72
N TYR A 13 2.77 -6.64 -2.78
CA TYR A 13 2.83 -6.98 -1.37
C TYR A 13 2.17 -8.33 -1.07
N GLY A 14 0.98 -8.59 -1.61
CA GLY A 14 0.29 -9.87 -1.44
C GLY A 14 1.10 -11.05 -1.98
N THR A 15 1.82 -10.85 -3.09
CA THR A 15 2.72 -11.88 -3.65
C THR A 15 3.94 -12.13 -2.76
N LEU A 16 4.54 -11.07 -2.20
CA LEU A 16 5.74 -11.18 -1.39
C LEU A 16 5.48 -11.64 0.05
N ALA A 17 4.36 -11.22 0.64
CA ALA A 17 4.01 -11.51 2.02
C ALA A 17 3.30 -12.85 2.18
N ASP A 18 2.87 -13.49 1.08
CA ASP A 18 2.03 -14.70 1.07
C ASP A 18 0.79 -14.58 1.99
N ARG A 19 0.29 -13.36 2.15
CA ARG A 19 -0.84 -13.05 3.03
C ARG A 19 -2.01 -12.53 2.20
N PRO A 20 -3.25 -12.97 2.50
CA PRO A 20 -4.43 -12.40 1.86
C PRO A 20 -4.55 -10.91 2.20
N GLU A 21 -5.14 -10.13 1.29
CA GLU A 21 -5.38 -8.71 1.54
C GLU A 21 -6.21 -8.54 2.83
N THR A 22 -5.64 -7.85 3.82
CA THR A 22 -6.37 -7.54 5.05
C THR A 22 -7.57 -6.66 4.72
N LYS A 23 -8.75 -7.00 5.26
CA LYS A 23 -9.97 -6.21 5.09
C LYS A 23 -9.73 -4.73 5.41
N GLY A 24 -9.95 -3.87 4.42
CA GLY A 24 -9.74 -2.41 4.53
C GLY A 24 -8.32 -1.93 4.24
N ALA A 25 -7.36 -2.81 3.92
CA ALA A 25 -6.01 -2.44 3.53
C ALA A 25 -6.00 -1.56 2.28
N ARG A 26 -6.81 -1.90 1.26
CA ARG A 26 -6.96 -1.09 0.04
C ARG A 26 -7.40 0.34 0.33
N GLU A 27 -8.41 0.54 1.18
CA GLU A 27 -8.93 1.87 1.48
C GLU A 27 -7.93 2.70 2.28
N ARG A 28 -7.30 2.09 3.29
CA ARG A 28 -6.23 2.72 4.08
C ARG A 28 -5.03 3.12 3.21
N LEU A 29 -4.61 2.22 2.32
CA LEU A 29 -3.55 2.47 1.36
C LEU A 29 -3.92 3.59 0.38
N SER A 30 -5.14 3.60 -0.15
CA SER A 30 -5.61 4.65 -1.05
C SER A 30 -5.57 6.02 -0.37
N ARG A 31 -6.03 6.13 0.89
CA ARG A 31 -5.95 7.39 1.65
C ARG A 31 -4.51 7.82 1.89
N HIS A 32 -3.61 6.86 2.19
CA HIS A 32 -2.20 7.14 2.40
C HIS A 32 -1.52 7.68 1.14
N LEU A 33 -1.72 7.02 0.00
CA LEU A 33 -1.13 7.46 -1.27
C LEU A 33 -1.74 8.77 -1.76
N MET A 34 -3.03 9.00 -1.54
CA MET A 34 -3.66 10.28 -1.88
C MET A 34 -3.09 11.43 -1.06
N LYS A 35 -2.77 11.21 0.22
CA LYS A 35 -2.08 12.22 1.05
C LYS A 35 -0.71 12.56 0.44
N ILE A 36 0.09 11.55 0.12
CA ILE A 36 1.44 11.72 -0.46
C ILE A 36 1.38 12.43 -1.82
N TYR A 37 0.36 12.11 -2.62
CA TYR A 37 0.09 12.79 -3.88
C TYR A 37 -0.20 14.29 -3.70
N ILE A 38 -1.05 14.63 -2.72
CA ILE A 38 -1.35 16.03 -2.38
C ILE A 38 -0.13 16.75 -1.82
N GLU A 39 0.78 16.04 -1.14
CA GLU A 39 2.07 16.56 -0.65
C GLU A 39 3.11 16.81 -1.78
N GLY A 40 2.76 16.50 -3.04
CA GLY A 40 3.54 16.83 -4.23
C GLY A 40 4.20 15.65 -4.94
N GLU A 41 4.01 14.44 -4.43
CA GLU A 41 4.56 13.22 -5.03
C GLU A 41 3.63 12.63 -6.09
N SER A 42 3.90 12.88 -7.36
CA SER A 42 3.11 12.35 -8.48
C SER A 42 3.75 11.17 -9.20
N ASP A 43 4.99 10.80 -8.86
CA ASP A 43 5.69 9.68 -9.49
C ASP A 43 5.06 8.34 -9.08
N GLU A 44 4.58 7.59 -10.07
CA GLU A 44 3.88 6.33 -9.85
C GLU A 44 4.74 5.27 -9.15
N HIS A 45 6.05 5.26 -9.42
CA HIS A 45 6.97 4.30 -8.80
C HIS A 45 7.23 4.66 -7.34
N ARG A 46 7.45 5.95 -7.03
CA ARG A 46 7.62 6.43 -5.66
C ARG A 46 6.35 6.23 -4.84
N LEU A 47 5.17 6.52 -5.40
CA LEU A 47 3.89 6.18 -4.77
C LEU A 47 3.75 4.68 -4.50
N THR A 48 4.19 3.82 -5.42
CA THR A 48 4.20 2.37 -5.20
C THR A 48 5.13 1.99 -4.03
N VAL A 49 6.34 2.56 -3.94
CA VAL A 49 7.29 2.31 -2.85
C VAL A 49 6.74 2.77 -1.50
N HIS A 50 6.11 3.95 -1.46
CA HIS A 50 5.39 4.42 -0.27
C HIS A 50 4.28 3.44 0.12
N GLY A 51 3.55 2.91 -0.85
CA GLY A 51 2.49 1.93 -0.64
C GLY A 51 3.00 0.61 -0.04
N LEU A 52 4.10 0.07 -0.57
CA LEU A 52 4.74 -1.14 -0.03
C LEU A 52 5.21 -0.94 1.41
N SER A 53 5.82 0.23 1.69
CA SER A 53 6.28 0.57 3.04
C SER A 53 5.10 0.71 4.02
N TYR A 54 3.99 1.27 3.56
CA TYR A 54 2.77 1.39 4.36
C TYR A 54 2.14 0.03 4.66
N LEU A 55 2.02 -0.85 3.66
CA LEU A 55 1.45 -2.19 3.84
C LEU A 55 2.25 -3.04 4.82
N ARG A 56 3.59 -2.95 4.78
CA ARG A 56 4.45 -3.60 5.77
C ARG A 56 4.16 -3.13 7.19
N LYS A 57 4.06 -1.81 7.40
CA LYS A 57 3.74 -1.24 8.72
C LYS A 57 2.35 -1.67 9.18
N LEU A 58 1.37 -1.65 8.27
CA LEU A 58 0.00 -2.07 8.54
C LEU A 58 -0.05 -3.52 9.03
N ASP A 59 0.67 -4.42 8.36
CA ASP A 59 0.77 -5.83 8.75
C ASP A 59 1.40 -6.00 10.14
N GLN A 60 2.51 -5.28 10.40
CA GLN A 60 3.15 -5.28 11.74
C GLN A 60 2.22 -4.79 12.85
N GLU A 61 1.41 -3.75 12.61
CA GLU A 61 0.43 -3.26 13.59
C GLU A 61 -0.69 -4.26 13.88
N LEU A 62 -1.07 -5.07 12.89
CA LEU A 62 -2.09 -6.11 13.05
C LEU A 62 -1.54 -7.32 13.79
N ASP A 63 -0.31 -7.72 13.46
CA ASP A 63 0.41 -8.82 14.12
C ASP A 63 0.66 -8.49 15.61
N SER A 64 1.03 -7.24 15.91
CA SER A 64 1.26 -6.76 17.29
C SER A 64 -0.01 -6.67 18.15
N ARG A 65 -1.20 -6.76 17.54
CA ARG A 65 -2.50 -6.74 18.22
C ARG A 65 -3.09 -8.14 18.44
N SER A 66 -2.44 -9.18 17.91
CA SER A 66 -2.85 -10.58 18.08
C SER A 66 -2.31 -11.21 19.35
#